data_AF-A0A660A7H1-F1
#
_entry.id   AF-A0A660A7H1-F1
#
_cell.length_a   1.000
_cell.length_b   1.000
_cell.length_c   1.000
_cell.angle_alpha   90.00
_cell.angle_beta   90.00
_cell.angle_gamma   90.00
#
_symmetry.space_group_name_H-M   'P 1'
#
loop_
_entity.id
_entity.type
_entity.pdbx_description
1 polymer ?
#
loop_
_entity_poly.entity_id
_entity_poly.type
_entity_poly.pdbx_seq_one_letter_code
_entity_poly.pdbx_strand_id
1 'polypeptide(L)'
;DIEASFKSKRRVKHPRPGHADLVGGIKYRFDDLRNALERSSARETTMRVAVGAIAKRILTELGITIFNHVLVFGRIPIEIPKKMSLSAMKEAARQSELSIINPDQEVEIKSYIDTIKKEGDTIGGTIETIVQG
;
A
#
# COMPACT_ATOMS: atom_id res chain seq x y z
N ASP A 1 -13.58 -13.26 -36.44
CA ASP A 1 -13.51 -11.94 -35.81
C ASP A 1 -12.33 -11.89 -34.85
N ILE A 2 -11.30 -11.12 -35.22
CA ILE A 2 -10.01 -11.07 -34.51
C ILE A 2 -10.18 -10.43 -33.12
N GLU A 3 -11.07 -9.45 -33.00
CA GLU A 3 -11.29 -8.69 -31.77
C GLU A 3 -11.95 -9.54 -30.67
N ALA A 4 -12.93 -10.38 -31.06
CA ALA A 4 -13.55 -11.36 -30.17
C ALA A 4 -12.54 -12.40 -29.65
N SER A 5 -11.60 -12.83 -30.50
CA SER A 5 -10.52 -13.75 -30.12
C SER A 5 -9.57 -13.13 -29.08
N PHE A 6 -9.22 -11.85 -29.23
CA PHE A 6 -8.39 -11.14 -28.26
C PHE A 6 -9.08 -10.92 -26.91
N LYS A 7 -10.37 -10.56 -26.90
CA LYS A 7 -11.16 -10.45 -25.66
C LYS A 7 -11.26 -11.79 -24.93
N SER A 8 -11.47 -12.88 -25.66
CA SER A 8 -11.53 -14.23 -25.11
C SER A 8 -10.22 -14.65 -24.40
N LYS A 9 -9.05 -14.39 -25.02
CA LYS A 9 -7.72 -14.74 -24.45
C LYS A 9 -7.38 -14.00 -23.15
N ARG A 10 -8.02 -12.86 -22.91
CA ARG A 10 -7.76 -11.99 -21.75
C ARG A 10 -8.80 -12.13 -20.63
N ARG A 11 -9.83 -12.95 -20.83
CA ARG A 11 -10.90 -13.15 -19.85
C ARG A 11 -10.35 -13.76 -18.56
N VAL A 12 -10.68 -13.15 -17.43
CA VAL A 12 -10.33 -13.65 -16.10
C VAL A 12 -11.48 -14.49 -15.57
N LYS A 13 -11.20 -15.77 -15.26
CA LYS A 13 -12.20 -16.74 -14.79
C LYS A 13 -11.90 -17.31 -13.40
N HIS A 14 -10.66 -17.21 -12.95
CA HIS A 14 -10.23 -17.74 -11.67
C HIS A 14 -10.09 -16.58 -10.67
N PRO A 15 -11.01 -16.44 -9.70
CA PRO A 15 -10.95 -15.37 -8.73
C PRO A 15 -9.76 -15.56 -7.78
N ARG A 16 -9.07 -14.48 -7.44
CA ARG A 16 -7.97 -14.52 -6.47
C ARG A 16 -8.53 -14.43 -5.04
N PRO A 17 -8.14 -15.32 -4.12
CA PRO A 17 -8.44 -15.17 -2.70
C PRO A 17 -8.01 -13.78 -2.18
N GLY A 18 -8.79 -13.21 -1.27
CA GLY A 18 -8.54 -11.88 -0.70
C GLY A 18 -8.88 -10.69 -1.63
N HIS A 19 -9.26 -10.92 -2.89
CA HIS A 19 -9.63 -9.87 -3.83
C HIS A 19 -11.14 -9.80 -4.09
N ALA A 20 -11.58 -8.71 -4.71
CA ALA A 20 -12.98 -8.46 -5.05
C ALA A 20 -13.50 -9.29 -6.24
N ASP A 21 -12.64 -10.09 -6.89
CA ASP A 21 -12.93 -10.77 -8.16
C ASP A 21 -14.24 -11.57 -8.10
N LEU A 22 -14.38 -12.52 -7.16
CA LEU A 22 -15.55 -13.40 -7.04
C LEU A 22 -16.81 -12.64 -6.63
N VAL A 23 -16.73 -11.86 -5.55
CA VAL A 23 -17.90 -11.15 -5.00
C VAL A 23 -18.39 -10.09 -5.98
N GLY A 24 -17.47 -9.41 -6.67
CA GLY A 24 -17.79 -8.48 -7.76
C GLY A 24 -18.45 -9.19 -8.94
N GLY A 25 -17.92 -10.34 -9.35
CA GLY A 25 -18.52 -11.19 -10.39
C GLY A 25 -19.95 -11.61 -10.07
N ILE A 26 -20.21 -12.07 -8.85
CA ILE A 26 -21.56 -12.45 -8.40
C ILE A 26 -22.49 -11.22 -8.34
N LYS A 27 -22.05 -10.14 -7.67
CA LYS A 27 -22.86 -8.94 -7.44
C LYS A 27 -23.33 -8.28 -8.74
N TYR A 28 -22.44 -8.20 -9.72
CA TYR A 28 -22.70 -7.52 -10.99
C TYR A 28 -22.97 -8.50 -12.15
N ARG A 29 -23.05 -9.81 -11.87
CA ARG A 29 -23.24 -10.88 -12.85
C ARG A 29 -22.24 -10.81 -14.01
N PHE A 30 -20.97 -10.58 -13.70
CA PHE A 30 -19.92 -10.52 -14.71
C PHE A 30 -19.48 -11.91 -15.15
N ASP A 31 -19.48 -12.11 -16.47
CA ASP A 31 -18.84 -13.26 -17.10
C ASP A 31 -17.31 -13.15 -17.08
N ASP A 32 -16.76 -11.93 -17.16
CA ASP A 32 -15.33 -11.65 -17.06
C ASP A 32 -15.03 -10.92 -15.75
N LEU A 33 -14.29 -11.58 -14.84
CA LEU A 33 -13.94 -11.02 -13.54
C LEU A 33 -12.99 -9.82 -13.64
N ARG A 34 -12.40 -9.58 -14.82
CA ARG A 34 -11.64 -8.35 -15.13
C ARG A 34 -12.44 -7.09 -14.81
N ASN A 35 -13.75 -7.08 -15.05
CA ASN A 35 -14.59 -5.92 -14.77
C ASN A 35 -14.60 -5.54 -13.28
N ALA A 36 -14.49 -6.52 -12.37
CA ALA A 36 -14.32 -6.25 -10.95
C ALA A 36 -12.88 -5.80 -10.64
N LEU A 37 -11.89 -6.53 -11.20
CA LEU A 37 -10.46 -6.30 -10.97
C LEU A 37 -10.02 -4.87 -11.30
N GLU A 38 -10.40 -4.36 -12.48
CA GLU A 38 -9.94 -3.05 -12.98
C GLU A 38 -10.32 -1.91 -12.03
N ARG A 39 -11.51 -1.99 -11.40
CA ARG A 39 -11.97 -0.95 -10.48
C ARG A 39 -11.58 -1.19 -9.02
N SER A 40 -11.42 -2.45 -8.60
CA SER A 40 -10.97 -2.77 -7.23
C SER A 40 -9.46 -2.68 -7.02
N SER A 41 -8.69 -2.48 -8.11
CA SER A 41 -7.24 -2.36 -8.04
C SER A 41 -6.79 -1.19 -7.16
N ALA A 42 -5.70 -1.40 -6.42
CA ALA A 42 -5.04 -0.35 -5.63
C ALA A 42 -4.53 0.82 -6.50
N ARG A 43 -4.53 0.70 -7.84
CA ARG A 43 -4.23 1.83 -8.74
C ARG A 43 -5.12 3.04 -8.48
N GLU A 44 -6.36 2.84 -8.03
CA GLU A 44 -7.28 3.92 -7.67
C GLU A 44 -6.74 4.83 -6.55
N THR A 45 -5.87 4.32 -5.68
CA THR A 45 -5.28 5.11 -4.59
C THR A 45 -4.45 6.29 -5.09
N THR A 46 -3.99 6.28 -6.36
CA THR A 46 -3.35 7.44 -7.01
C THR A 46 -4.26 8.67 -6.95
N MET A 47 -5.56 8.50 -7.21
CA MET A 47 -6.51 9.63 -7.15
C MET A 47 -6.78 10.06 -5.70
N ARG A 48 -6.79 9.11 -4.76
CA ARG A 48 -6.93 9.44 -3.33
C ARG A 48 -5.76 10.25 -2.82
N VAL A 49 -4.53 9.91 -3.21
CA VAL A 49 -3.33 10.68 -2.87
C VAL A 49 -3.37 12.07 -3.51
N ALA A 50 -3.83 12.20 -4.75
CA ALA A 50 -3.98 13.50 -5.41
C ALA A 50 -4.95 14.42 -4.66
N VAL A 51 -6.12 13.92 -4.27
CA VAL A 51 -7.09 14.66 -3.44
C VAL A 51 -6.50 14.96 -2.05
N GLY A 52 -5.83 13.97 -1.45
CA GLY A 52 -5.16 14.11 -0.17
C GLY A 52 -4.07 15.18 -0.17
N ALA A 53 -3.38 15.40 -1.29
CA ALA A 53 -2.39 16.47 -1.42
C ALA A 53 -3.02 17.87 -1.30
N ILE A 54 -4.22 18.07 -1.85
CA ILE A 54 -4.99 19.31 -1.70
C ILE A 54 -5.39 19.50 -0.23
N ALA A 55 -5.92 18.45 0.42
CA ALA A 55 -6.24 18.50 1.84
C ALA A 55 -5.01 18.82 2.70
N LYS A 56 -3.85 18.21 2.42
CA LYS A 56 -2.58 18.50 3.09
C LYS A 56 -2.14 19.95 2.96
N ARG A 57 -2.37 20.58 1.79
CA ARG A 57 -2.09 22.02 1.61
C ARG A 57 -2.94 22.87 2.54
N ILE A 58 -4.24 22.60 2.63
CA ILE A 58 -5.15 23.32 3.53
C ILE A 58 -4.72 23.16 4.99
N LEU A 59 -4.42 21.93 5.41
CA LEU A 59 -3.95 21.63 6.77
C LEU A 59 -2.65 22.37 7.11
N THR A 60 -1.75 22.52 6.14
CA THR A 60 -0.49 23.24 6.33
C THR A 60 -0.72 24.72 6.65
N GLU A 61 -1.72 25.36 6.03
CA GLU A 61 -2.09 26.76 6.33
C GLU A 61 -2.65 26.94 7.75
N LEU A 62 -3.11 25.84 8.39
CA LEU A 62 -3.57 25.80 9.77
C LEU A 62 -2.48 25.38 10.77
N GLY A 63 -1.22 25.22 10.32
CA GLY A 63 -0.13 24.71 11.16
C GLY A 63 -0.18 23.21 11.41
N ILE A 64 -1.10 22.47 10.77
CA ILE A 64 -1.25 21.03 10.96
C ILE A 64 -0.32 20.26 10.02
N THR A 65 0.53 19.41 10.59
CA THR A 65 1.41 18.47 9.90
C THR A 65 0.87 17.04 9.97
N ILE A 66 0.98 16.31 8.85
CA ILE A 66 0.67 14.89 8.75
C ILE A 66 1.82 14.12 8.12
N PHE A 67 2.15 12.96 8.69
CA PHE A 67 3.09 12.00 8.15
C PHE A 67 2.74 10.57 8.58
N ASN A 68 3.37 9.58 7.97
CA ASN A 68 3.20 8.18 8.30
C ASN A 68 4.55 7.47 8.40
N HIS A 69 4.58 6.36 9.12
CA HIS A 69 5.72 5.44 9.18
C HIS A 69 5.23 4.01 9.39
N VAL A 70 6.10 3.03 9.14
CA VAL A 70 5.80 1.61 9.32
C VAL A 70 6.09 1.19 10.76
N LEU A 71 5.13 0.51 11.40
CA LEU A 71 5.26 -0.08 12.74
C LEU A 71 5.67 -1.55 12.68
N VAL A 72 5.21 -2.29 11.67
CA VAL A 72 5.48 -3.71 11.50
C VAL A 72 5.63 -4.02 10.02
N PHE A 73 6.70 -4.72 9.64
CA PHE A 73 6.93 -5.20 8.28
C PHE A 73 6.86 -6.73 8.25
N GLY A 74 5.79 -7.29 7.68
CA GLY A 74 5.47 -8.71 7.82
C GLY A 74 5.34 -9.12 9.29
N ARG A 75 6.36 -9.81 9.81
CA ARG A 75 6.46 -10.24 11.21
C ARG A 75 7.45 -9.43 12.06
N ILE A 76 8.17 -8.48 11.47
CA ILE A 76 9.24 -7.74 12.12
C ILE A 76 8.67 -6.42 12.67
N PRO A 77 8.56 -6.24 14.00
CA PRO A 77 8.20 -4.96 14.58
C PRO A 77 9.36 -3.96 14.46
N ILE A 78 9.04 -2.70 14.19
CA ILE A 78 10.02 -1.62 14.17
C ILE A 78 10.21 -1.10 15.59
N GLU A 79 11.45 -1.14 16.06
CA GLU A 79 11.83 -0.58 17.34
C GLU A 79 11.82 0.94 17.27
N ILE A 80 10.91 1.56 18.00
CA ILE A 80 10.77 3.01 18.04
C ILE A 80 11.75 3.59 19.06
N PRO A 81 12.68 4.47 18.68
CA PRO A 81 13.60 5.09 19.64
C PRO A 81 12.83 5.93 20.68
N LYS A 82 13.04 5.63 21.98
CA LYS A 82 12.26 6.18 23.11
C LYS A 82 12.21 7.71 23.24
N LYS A 83 13.06 8.47 22.54
CA LYS A 83 13.18 9.94 22.66
C LYS A 83 13.16 10.65 21.31
N MET A 84 12.61 10.03 20.27
CA MET A 84 12.52 10.66 18.96
C MET A 84 11.40 11.71 18.94
N SER A 85 11.70 12.95 18.52
CA SER A 85 10.66 13.96 18.28
C SER A 85 9.82 13.59 17.06
N LEU A 86 8.59 14.08 16.98
CA LEU A 86 7.72 13.86 15.81
C LEU A 86 8.36 14.38 14.51
N SER A 87 9.09 15.49 14.57
CA SER A 87 9.87 16.01 13.45
C SER A 87 10.97 15.05 13.01
N ALA A 88 11.73 14.47 13.96
CA ALA A 88 12.78 13.51 13.67
C ALA A 88 12.21 12.20 13.11
N MET A 89 11.07 11.72 13.63
CA MET A 89 10.36 10.55 13.08
C MET A 89 9.95 10.77 11.63
N LYS A 90 9.38 11.95 11.32
CA LYS A 90 8.97 12.31 9.97
C LYS A 90 10.15 12.32 8.98
N GLU A 91 11.27 12.90 9.37
CA GLU A 91 12.47 12.93 8.52
C GLU A 91 13.10 11.56 8.35
N ALA A 92 13.21 10.76 9.41
CA ALA A 92 13.72 9.39 9.35
C ALA A 92 12.87 8.52 8.40
N ALA A 93 11.55 8.54 8.55
CA ALA A 93 10.64 7.81 7.66
C ALA A 93 10.73 8.27 6.20
N ARG A 94 11.02 9.56 5.95
CA ARG A 94 11.19 10.09 4.59
C ARG A 94 12.50 9.65 3.94
N GLN A 95 13.56 9.46 4.73
CA GLN A 95 14.88 9.05 4.25
C GLN A 95 14.98 7.53 4.03
N SER A 96 14.21 6.74 4.77
CA SER A 96 14.17 5.29 4.62
C SER A 96 13.44 4.86 3.33
N GLU A 97 14.01 3.91 2.61
CA GLU A 97 13.32 3.28 1.45
C GLU A 97 12.09 2.47 1.87
N LEU A 98 12.02 2.09 3.15
CA LEU A 98 10.94 1.28 3.72
C LEU A 98 9.97 2.12 4.57
N SER A 99 10.17 3.44 4.66
CA SER A 99 9.38 4.32 5.52
C SER A 99 9.39 3.92 7.01
N ILE A 100 10.48 3.32 7.48
CA ILE A 100 10.70 3.02 8.91
C ILE A 100 11.49 4.16 9.58
N ILE A 101 11.33 4.29 10.90
CA ILE A 101 12.01 5.35 11.68
C ILE A 101 13.30 4.88 12.36
N ASN A 102 13.59 3.57 12.32
CA ASN A 102 14.81 2.99 12.84
C ASN A 102 15.68 2.45 11.69
N PRO A 103 16.74 3.18 11.28
CA PRO A 103 17.59 2.76 10.16
C PRO A 103 18.38 1.47 10.45
N ASP A 104 18.60 1.13 11.73
CA ASP A 104 19.39 -0.04 12.11
C ASP A 104 18.71 -1.36 11.68
N GLN A 105 17.39 -1.35 11.52
CA GLN A 105 16.61 -2.52 11.08
C GLN A 105 16.43 -2.59 9.55
N GLU A 106 16.88 -1.57 8.80
CA GLU A 106 16.57 -1.50 7.36
C GLU A 106 17.21 -2.63 6.55
N VAL A 107 18.45 -2.99 6.88
CA VAL A 107 19.19 -4.08 6.20
C VAL A 107 18.51 -5.43 6.45
N GLU A 108 18.10 -5.70 7.70
CA GLU A 108 17.41 -6.94 8.06
C GLU A 108 16.08 -7.07 7.30
N ILE A 109 15.28 -6.00 7.28
CA ILE A 109 13.96 -6.02 6.65
C ILE A 109 14.09 -6.15 5.13
N LYS A 110 15.06 -5.48 4.49
CA LYS A 110 15.33 -5.65 3.05
C LYS A 110 15.69 -7.11 2.72
N SER A 111 16.55 -7.73 3.53
CA SER A 111 16.90 -9.15 3.38
C SER A 111 15.69 -10.08 3.54
N TYR A 112 14.80 -9.76 4.48
CA TYR A 112 13.55 -10.48 4.65
C TYR A 112 12.61 -10.33 3.44
N ILE A 113 12.46 -9.12 2.88
CA ILE A 113 11.68 -8.88 1.66
C ILE A 113 12.25 -9.70 0.49
N ASP A 114 13.57 -9.73 0.32
CA ASP A 114 14.22 -10.51 -0.74
C ASP A 114 14.00 -12.01 -0.58
N THR A 115 13.97 -12.51 0.66
CA THR A 115 13.67 -13.91 0.97
C THR A 115 12.24 -14.27 0.57
N ILE A 116 11.26 -13.47 1.02
CA ILE A 116 9.84 -13.63 0.67
C ILE A 116 9.64 -13.60 -0.86
N LYS A 117 10.33 -12.69 -1.54
CA LYS A 117 10.29 -12.59 -3.00
C LYS A 117 10.84 -13.83 -3.68
N LYS A 118 11.95 -14.41 -3.19
CA LYS A 118 12.54 -15.65 -3.72
C LYS A 118 11.60 -16.85 -3.52
N GLU A 119 10.85 -16.86 -2.42
CA GLU A 119 9.86 -17.90 -2.10
C GLU A 119 8.56 -17.76 -2.90
N GLY A 120 8.36 -16.62 -3.59
CA GLY A 120 7.15 -16.35 -4.36
C GLY A 120 5.94 -16.00 -3.47
N ASP A 121 6.20 -15.55 -2.25
CA ASP A 121 5.16 -15.16 -1.28
C ASP A 121 5.05 -13.62 -1.18
N THR A 122 4.10 -13.15 -0.36
CA THR A 122 3.82 -11.74 -0.15
C THR A 122 3.63 -11.45 1.34
N ILE A 123 3.97 -10.22 1.75
CA ILE A 123 3.82 -9.76 3.14
C ILE A 123 3.11 -8.41 3.17
N GLY A 124 2.30 -8.23 4.21
CA GLY A 124 1.73 -6.94 4.57
C GLY A 124 2.52 -6.25 5.69
N GLY A 125 1.84 -5.40 6.45
CA GLY A 125 2.43 -4.72 7.59
C GLY A 125 1.42 -3.85 8.33
N THR A 126 1.91 -3.13 9.33
CA THR A 126 1.15 -2.12 10.06
C THR A 126 1.81 -0.77 9.85
N ILE A 127 1.00 0.25 9.53
CA ILE A 127 1.44 1.64 9.41
C ILE A 127 0.76 2.50 10.46
N GLU A 128 1.44 3.55 10.88
CA GLU A 128 0.88 4.59 11.74
C GLU A 128 0.80 5.90 10.96
N THR A 129 -0.31 6.62 11.12
CA THR A 129 -0.46 7.99 10.62
C THR A 129 -0.54 8.93 11.80
N ILE A 130 0.33 9.93 11.83
CA ILE A 130 0.39 10.93 12.88
C ILE A 130 -0.07 12.26 12.29
N VAL A 131 -0.99 12.93 12.99
CA VAL A 131 -1.47 14.28 12.69
C VAL A 131 -1.24 15.15 13.92
N GLN A 132 -0.58 16.30 13.73
CA GLN A 132 -0.22 17.23 14.80
C GLN A 132 -0.47 18.66 14.32
N GLY A 133 -1.00 19.52 15.18
CA GLY A 133 -1.14 20.97 14.95
C GLY A 133 -1.22 21.71 16.28
#